data_AF-A0A525IX42-F1
#
_entry.id   AF-A0A525IX42-F1
#
_cell.length_a   1.000
_cell.length_b   1.000
_cell.length_c   1.000
_cell.angle_alpha   90.00
_cell.angle_beta   90.00
_cell.angle_gamma   90.00
#
_symmetry.space_group_name_H-M   'P 1'
#
loop_
_entity.id
_entity.type
_entity.pdbx_description
1 polymer ?
#
loop_
_entity_poly.entity_id
_entity_poly.type
_entity_poly.pdbx_seq_one_letter_code
_entity_poly.pdbx_strand_id
1 'polypeptide(L)'
;MTAVSKLQIGVDVPWVTSWSEEPMLGVGPCPSVDGAIAVAQAEKPGAGRPLYSRNHLFRQRKSVREMLCPMCGKPTANGDRWCQTGRWTTAAEVRARNMGVWLPTGLDDAHRLFDAGAIAPLHRACAERALTHCPHLKAMPDHELKAFPDGWVIATLAVEARPAANFTNVPQKPVVAIAFLQLIGLPDYGG
;
A
#
# COMPACT_ATOMS: atom_id res chain seq x y z
N MET A 1 13.86 22.19 -17.82
CA MET A 1 12.45 21.89 -17.51
C MET A 1 12.26 20.40 -17.68
N THR A 2 11.78 19.70 -16.66
CA THR A 2 11.48 18.27 -16.72
C THR A 2 10.27 18.03 -17.64
N ALA A 3 10.36 17.04 -18.53
CA ALA A 3 9.26 16.72 -19.44
C ALA A 3 8.04 16.17 -18.68
N VAL A 4 6.87 16.72 -18.99
CA VAL A 4 5.59 16.20 -18.52
C VAL A 4 5.16 15.05 -19.43
N SER A 5 4.78 13.93 -18.83
CA SER A 5 4.31 12.75 -19.55
C SER A 5 2.98 12.99 -20.24
N LYS A 6 2.78 12.36 -21.40
CA LYS A 6 1.49 12.32 -22.11
C LYS A 6 0.53 11.26 -21.56
N LEU A 7 1.01 10.39 -20.67
CA LEU A 7 0.20 9.32 -20.08
C LEU A 7 -0.79 9.89 -19.08
N GLN A 8 -2.03 9.40 -19.12
CA GLN A 8 -3.07 9.81 -18.21
C GLN A 8 -3.02 8.99 -16.91
N ILE A 9 -2.80 9.66 -15.78
CA ILE A 9 -2.85 9.03 -14.45
C ILE A 9 -4.28 8.60 -14.14
N GLY A 10 -4.42 7.40 -13.60
CA GLY A 10 -5.72 6.77 -13.33
C GLY A 10 -6.33 6.04 -14.54
N VAL A 11 -5.69 6.12 -15.70
CA VAL A 11 -6.15 5.47 -16.94
C VAL A 11 -5.03 4.60 -17.51
N ASP A 12 -3.89 5.21 -17.85
CA ASP A 12 -2.73 4.52 -18.43
C ASP A 12 -1.73 4.10 -17.34
N VAL A 13 -1.60 4.92 -16.30
CA VAL A 13 -0.69 4.70 -15.17
C VAL A 13 -1.49 4.68 -13.87
N PRO A 14 -1.35 3.66 -13.01
CA PRO A 14 -1.98 3.67 -11.70
C PRO A 14 -1.61 4.95 -10.92
N TRP A 15 -2.58 5.56 -10.26
CA TRP A 15 -2.40 6.74 -9.43
C TRP A 15 -1.33 6.53 -8.35
N VAL A 16 -1.27 5.33 -7.77
CA VAL A 16 -0.28 4.99 -6.75
C VAL A 16 1.15 4.88 -7.28
N THR A 17 1.37 4.79 -8.59
CA THR A 17 2.71 4.59 -9.18
C THR A 17 3.64 5.77 -8.92
N SER A 18 4.90 5.48 -8.57
CA SER A 18 5.99 6.46 -8.48
C SER A 18 6.45 6.91 -9.86
N TRP A 19 6.96 8.13 -9.94
CA TRP A 19 7.58 8.71 -11.11
C TRP A 19 9.09 8.93 -10.89
N SER A 20 9.88 8.94 -11.96
CA SER A 20 11.35 9.08 -11.84
C SER A 20 11.81 10.39 -11.22
N GLU A 21 10.96 11.41 -11.26
CA GLU A 21 11.22 12.75 -10.74
C GLU A 21 10.65 12.93 -9.31
N GLU A 22 10.27 11.82 -8.69
CA GLU A 22 9.82 11.71 -7.31
C GLU A 22 10.91 10.99 -6.47
N PRO A 23 12.09 11.60 -6.25
CA PRO A 23 13.15 10.99 -5.45
C PRO A 23 12.76 10.84 -3.97
N MET A 24 13.46 9.95 -3.28
CA MET A 24 13.38 9.84 -1.82
C MET A 24 13.92 11.12 -1.17
N LEU A 25 13.23 11.59 -0.13
CA LEU A 25 13.59 12.79 0.63
C LEU A 25 14.14 12.46 2.04
N GLY A 26 14.28 11.18 2.37
CA GLY A 26 14.67 10.70 3.69
C GLY A 26 13.47 10.24 4.51
N VAL A 27 13.51 10.46 5.82
CA VAL A 27 12.45 10.09 6.76
C VAL A 27 12.06 11.27 7.64
N GLY A 28 10.79 11.36 8.00
CA GLY A 28 10.29 12.42 8.87
C GLY A 28 8.82 12.23 9.23
N PRO A 29 8.25 13.11 10.08
CA PRO A 29 6.83 13.09 10.42
C PRO A 29 5.96 13.14 9.17
N CYS A 30 4.95 12.27 9.09
CA CYS A 30 4.15 12.14 7.88
C CYS A 30 2.64 12.11 8.19
N PRO A 31 1.82 12.93 7.52
CA PRO A 31 0.38 12.99 7.80
C PRO A 31 -0.38 11.72 7.36
N SER A 32 0.18 10.90 6.46
CA SER A 32 -0.46 9.63 6.07
C SER A 32 -0.40 8.56 7.16
N VAL A 33 0.30 8.82 8.27
CA VAL A 33 0.46 7.90 9.41
C VAL A 33 0.40 8.68 10.73
N ASP A 34 -0.50 9.65 10.81
CA ASP A 34 -0.80 10.40 12.04
C ASP A 34 0.43 11.08 12.67
N GLY A 35 1.35 11.57 11.83
CA GLY A 35 2.56 12.26 12.27
C GLY A 35 3.71 11.34 12.67
N ALA A 36 3.54 10.01 12.65
CA ALA A 36 4.63 9.08 12.85
C ALA A 36 5.74 9.24 11.79
N ILE A 37 6.95 8.79 12.12
CA ILE A 37 8.08 8.83 11.21
C ILE A 37 7.83 7.87 10.04
N ALA A 38 7.87 8.40 8.83
CA ALA A 38 7.69 7.63 7.60
C ALA A 38 8.74 8.02 6.56
N VAL A 39 8.93 7.12 5.59
CA VAL A 39 9.77 7.41 4.43
C VAL A 39 9.07 8.43 3.53
N ALA A 40 9.78 9.53 3.26
CA ALA A 40 9.32 10.66 2.46
C ALA A 40 9.79 10.54 1.02
N GLN A 41 8.92 10.97 0.10
CA GLN A 41 9.17 10.99 -1.34
C GLN A 41 8.60 12.29 -1.90
N ALA A 42 9.32 12.91 -2.84
CA ALA A 42 8.83 14.11 -3.50
C ALA A 42 7.58 13.79 -4.33
N GLU A 43 6.61 14.69 -4.38
CA GLU A 43 5.38 14.50 -5.13
C GLU A 43 5.38 15.32 -6.43
N LYS A 44 5.53 14.63 -7.56
CA LYS A 44 5.54 15.19 -8.92
C LYS A 44 4.93 14.19 -9.91
N PRO A 45 3.66 13.79 -9.70
CA PRO A 45 3.01 12.82 -10.57
C PRO A 45 2.99 13.34 -12.01
N GLY A 46 3.36 12.49 -12.97
CA GLY A 46 3.42 12.84 -14.39
C GLY A 46 4.75 13.44 -14.85
N ALA A 47 5.68 13.75 -13.94
CA ALA A 47 7.01 14.25 -14.32
C ALA A 47 8.00 13.10 -14.55
N GLY A 48 8.65 13.08 -15.72
CA GLY A 48 9.56 11.99 -16.09
C GLY A 48 8.82 10.72 -16.49
N ARG A 49 9.37 9.54 -16.13
CA ARG A 49 8.80 8.23 -16.49
C ARG A 49 8.09 7.55 -15.31
N PRO A 50 6.96 6.85 -15.54
CA PRO A 50 6.34 6.04 -14.50
C PRO A 50 7.22 4.83 -14.17
N LEU A 51 7.24 4.44 -12.90
CA LEU A 51 7.99 3.31 -12.39
C LEU A 51 6.98 2.22 -11.97
N TYR A 52 6.43 1.47 -12.95
CA TYR A 52 5.29 0.55 -12.75
C TYR A 52 5.46 -0.49 -11.62
N SER A 53 6.68 -0.86 -11.27
CA SER A 53 6.98 -1.80 -10.17
C SER A 53 7.23 -1.09 -8.83
N ARG A 54 6.94 0.21 -8.71
CA ARG A 54 7.17 1.02 -7.51
C ARG A 54 5.94 1.86 -7.19
N ASN A 55 5.35 1.60 -6.04
CA ASN A 55 4.35 2.49 -5.47
C ASN A 55 5.02 3.72 -4.86
N HIS A 56 4.42 4.88 -5.04
CA HIS A 56 4.80 6.10 -4.35
C HIS A 56 4.45 5.97 -2.88
N LEU A 57 5.43 6.21 -2.02
CA LEU A 57 5.36 5.93 -0.59
C LEU A 57 4.18 6.63 0.09
N PHE A 58 4.00 7.93 -0.17
CA PHE A 58 2.87 8.67 0.39
C PHE A 58 1.52 8.19 -0.14
N ARG A 59 1.36 8.13 -1.48
CA ARG A 59 0.12 7.68 -2.15
C ARG A 59 -0.29 6.28 -1.74
N GLN A 60 0.66 5.36 -1.51
CA GLN A 60 0.37 4.01 -1.02
C GLN A 60 -0.23 4.03 0.40
N ARG A 61 0.40 4.77 1.32
CA ARG A 61 -0.12 4.85 2.69
C ARG A 61 -1.48 5.55 2.72
N LYS A 62 -1.61 6.61 1.92
CA LYS A 62 -2.88 7.33 1.73
C LYS A 62 -3.97 6.42 1.16
N SER A 63 -3.68 5.60 0.14
CA SER A 63 -4.69 4.69 -0.40
C SER A 63 -5.17 3.66 0.61
N VAL A 64 -4.27 3.12 1.42
CA VAL A 64 -4.64 2.18 2.49
C VAL A 64 -5.49 2.86 3.57
N ARG A 65 -5.06 4.04 4.04
CA ARG A 65 -5.76 4.77 5.12
C ARG A 65 -7.14 5.25 4.73
N GLU A 66 -7.26 5.78 3.52
CA GLU A 66 -8.47 6.45 3.03
C GLU A 66 -9.30 5.54 2.11
N MET A 67 -8.93 4.27 1.98
CA MET A 67 -9.55 3.30 1.07
C MET A 67 -9.70 3.85 -0.37
N LEU A 68 -8.64 4.49 -0.87
CA LEU A 68 -8.60 5.00 -2.25
C LEU A 68 -8.16 3.89 -3.19
N CYS A 69 -8.83 3.78 -4.34
CA CYS A 69 -8.44 2.85 -5.39
C CYS A 69 -7.01 3.16 -5.87
N PRO A 70 -6.04 2.23 -5.76
CA PRO A 70 -4.67 2.46 -6.22
C PRO A 70 -4.55 2.77 -7.72
N MET A 71 -5.55 2.36 -8.52
CA MET A 71 -5.62 2.69 -9.94
C MET A 71 -6.04 4.13 -10.15
N CYS A 72 -7.25 4.54 -9.75
CA CYS A 72 -7.79 5.85 -10.13
C CYS A 72 -7.62 6.96 -9.07
N GLY A 73 -7.21 6.62 -7.85
CA GLY A 73 -7.04 7.56 -6.73
C GLY A 73 -8.34 8.01 -6.05
N LYS A 74 -9.50 7.49 -6.46
CA LYS A 74 -10.81 7.85 -5.88
C LYS A 74 -11.21 6.89 -4.74
N PRO A 75 -12.02 7.33 -3.76
CA PRO A 75 -12.52 6.46 -2.69
C PRO A 75 -13.28 5.24 -3.20
N THR A 76 -13.11 4.11 -2.51
CA THR A 76 -13.86 2.86 -2.75
C THR A 76 -14.94 2.68 -1.68
N ALA A 77 -16.20 2.61 -2.11
CA ALA A 77 -17.32 2.30 -1.23
C ALA A 77 -17.27 0.83 -0.78
N ASN A 78 -17.86 0.50 0.38
CA ASN A 78 -17.80 -0.84 0.98
C ASN A 78 -18.18 -1.98 0.00
N GLY A 79 -19.23 -1.80 -0.81
CA GLY A 79 -19.63 -2.79 -1.83
C GLY A 79 -18.80 -2.80 -3.13
N ASP A 80 -17.80 -1.94 -3.26
CA ASP A 80 -16.95 -1.80 -4.45
C ASP A 80 -15.46 -1.82 -4.11
N ARG A 81 -15.08 -2.69 -3.16
CA ARG A 81 -13.70 -2.96 -2.77
C ARG A 81 -13.28 -4.34 -3.22
N TRP A 82 -12.35 -4.39 -4.16
CA TRP A 82 -11.90 -5.62 -4.80
C TRP A 82 -10.38 -5.74 -4.76
N CYS A 83 -9.91 -6.95 -4.47
CA CYS A 83 -8.49 -7.28 -4.39
C CYS A 83 -8.13 -8.32 -5.45
N GLN A 84 -7.02 -8.06 -6.15
CA GLN A 84 -6.49 -8.93 -7.21
C GLN A 84 -5.46 -9.93 -6.67
N THR A 85 -4.78 -9.58 -5.58
CA THR A 85 -3.65 -10.35 -5.02
C THR A 85 -3.86 -10.74 -3.56
N GLY A 86 -5.03 -10.44 -3.00
CA GLY A 86 -5.34 -10.75 -1.61
C GLY A 86 -5.61 -12.25 -1.43
N ARG A 87 -5.32 -12.76 -0.24
CA ARG A 87 -5.43 -14.19 0.08
C ARG A 87 -6.17 -14.43 1.38
N TRP A 88 -6.97 -15.48 1.41
CA TRP A 88 -7.51 -16.01 2.65
C TRP A 88 -6.39 -16.68 3.46
N THR A 89 -6.38 -16.42 4.76
CA THR A 89 -5.39 -16.91 5.73
C THR A 89 -6.05 -17.05 7.10
N THR A 90 -5.31 -17.42 8.14
CA THR A 90 -5.81 -17.46 9.52
C THR A 90 -5.05 -16.50 10.44
N ALA A 91 -5.63 -16.20 11.61
CA ALA A 91 -4.95 -15.41 12.63
C ALA A 91 -3.62 -16.05 13.08
N ALA A 92 -3.57 -17.38 13.21
CA ALA A 92 -2.35 -18.10 13.52
C ALA A 92 -1.23 -17.86 12.48
N GLU A 93 -1.56 -17.90 11.19
CA GLU A 93 -0.59 -17.69 10.10
C GLU A 93 -0.06 -16.24 10.08
N VAL A 94 -0.92 -15.26 10.36
CA VAL A 94 -0.50 -13.85 10.47
C VAL A 94 0.38 -13.63 11.70
N ARG A 95 0.06 -14.27 12.84
CA ARG A 95 0.88 -14.24 14.06
C ARG A 95 2.26 -14.84 13.82
N ALA A 96 2.33 -15.98 13.13
CA ALA A 96 3.60 -16.64 12.77
C ALA A 96 4.52 -15.77 11.88
N ARG A 97 3.96 -14.77 11.19
CA ARG A 97 4.71 -13.78 10.38
C ARG A 97 5.13 -12.54 11.17
N ASN A 98 5.06 -12.56 12.49
CA ASN A 98 5.30 -11.40 13.38
C ASN A 98 4.37 -10.21 13.12
N MET A 99 3.18 -10.45 12.55
CA MET A 99 2.18 -9.41 12.32
C MET A 99 1.02 -9.46 13.33
N GLY A 100 1.08 -10.39 14.29
CA GLY A 100 0.06 -10.61 15.31
C GLY A 100 -0.23 -9.41 16.20
N VAL A 101 0.74 -8.50 16.37
CA VAL A 101 0.58 -7.27 17.17
C VAL A 101 -0.51 -6.34 16.62
N TRP A 102 -0.86 -6.47 15.34
CA TRP A 102 -1.90 -5.68 14.68
C TRP A 102 -3.28 -6.35 14.73
N LEU A 103 -3.36 -7.62 15.16
CA LEU A 103 -4.62 -8.33 15.30
C LEU A 103 -5.24 -8.07 16.68
N PRO A 104 -6.58 -8.09 16.80
CA PRO A 104 -7.24 -8.10 18.10
C PRO A 104 -6.72 -9.25 18.98
N THR A 105 -6.47 -8.97 20.26
CA THR A 105 -5.83 -9.92 21.19
C THR A 105 -6.68 -11.16 21.47
N GLY A 106 -8.01 -11.04 21.43
CA GLY A 106 -8.95 -12.15 21.63
C GLY A 106 -9.34 -12.91 20.37
N LEU A 107 -8.73 -12.62 19.21
CA LEU A 107 -9.10 -13.27 17.96
C LEU A 107 -8.62 -14.73 17.94
N ASP A 108 -9.54 -15.67 17.77
CA ASP A 108 -9.24 -17.10 17.70
C ASP A 108 -8.23 -17.41 16.58
N ASP A 109 -7.30 -18.33 16.83
CA ASP A 109 -6.22 -18.68 15.89
C ASP A 109 -6.75 -19.23 14.55
N ALA A 110 -7.90 -19.93 14.58
CA ALA A 110 -8.55 -20.45 13.38
C ALA A 110 -9.46 -19.42 12.69
N HIS A 111 -9.63 -18.23 13.26
CA HIS A 111 -10.42 -17.17 12.64
C HIS A 111 -9.84 -16.82 11.27
N ARG A 112 -10.70 -16.82 10.25
CA ARG A 112 -10.33 -16.54 8.86
C ARG A 112 -10.08 -15.05 8.68
N LEU A 113 -8.98 -14.70 8.03
CA LEU A 113 -8.61 -13.33 7.68
C LEU A 113 -8.43 -13.21 6.18
N PHE A 114 -8.55 -11.99 5.68
CA PHE A 114 -8.23 -11.64 4.30
C PHE A 114 -6.96 -10.77 4.25
N ASP A 115 -5.81 -11.36 3.96
CA ASP A 115 -4.57 -10.61 3.81
C ASP A 115 -4.51 -9.96 2.42
N ALA A 116 -4.80 -8.67 2.34
CA ALA A 116 -4.73 -7.89 1.10
C ALA A 116 -3.31 -7.39 0.77
N GLY A 117 -2.34 -7.60 1.68
CA GLY A 117 -0.99 -7.09 1.53
C GLY A 117 -0.94 -5.55 1.51
N ALA A 118 0.10 -5.01 0.86
CA ALA A 118 0.35 -3.58 0.77
C ALA A 118 -0.39 -2.89 -0.41
N ILE A 119 -1.51 -3.45 -0.86
CA ILE A 119 -2.33 -2.91 -1.96
C ILE A 119 -3.74 -2.66 -1.43
N ALA A 120 -4.17 -1.39 -1.44
CA ALA A 120 -5.54 -1.04 -1.07
C ALA A 120 -6.55 -1.62 -2.08
N PRO A 121 -7.81 -1.87 -1.69
CA PRO A 121 -8.81 -2.35 -2.62
C PRO A 121 -9.05 -1.39 -3.79
N LEU A 122 -9.37 -1.96 -4.94
CA LEU A 122 -9.73 -1.24 -6.15
C LEU A 122 -11.25 -1.22 -6.32
N HIS A 123 -11.78 -0.26 -7.09
CA HIS A 123 -13.10 -0.44 -7.71
C HIS A 123 -13.08 -1.68 -8.59
N ARG A 124 -14.20 -2.38 -8.69
CA ARG A 124 -14.33 -3.59 -9.52
C ARG A 124 -13.86 -3.35 -10.94
N ALA A 125 -14.38 -2.29 -11.57
CA ALA A 125 -14.02 -1.93 -12.94
C ALA A 125 -12.53 -1.64 -13.11
N CYS A 126 -11.89 -1.03 -12.11
CA CYS A 126 -10.44 -0.78 -12.14
C CYS A 126 -9.65 -2.08 -12.01
N ALA A 127 -10.09 -3.01 -11.16
CA ALA A 127 -9.47 -4.32 -11.00
C ALA A 127 -9.60 -5.18 -12.26
N GLU A 128 -10.77 -5.23 -12.88
CA GLU A 128 -11.01 -5.97 -14.12
C GLU A 128 -10.15 -5.42 -15.27
N ARG A 129 -10.06 -4.08 -15.39
CA ARG A 129 -9.18 -3.44 -16.36
C ARG A 129 -7.71 -3.79 -16.10
N ALA A 130 -7.26 -3.74 -14.86
CA ALA A 130 -5.89 -4.07 -14.51
C ALA A 130 -5.54 -5.54 -14.79
N LEU A 131 -6.45 -6.50 -14.53
CA LEU A 131 -6.27 -7.90 -14.93
C LEU A 131 -6.16 -8.06 -16.46
N THR A 132 -6.90 -7.25 -17.20
CA THR A 132 -6.91 -7.29 -18.67
C THR A 132 -5.63 -6.73 -19.29
N HIS A 133 -4.97 -5.76 -18.65
CA HIS A 133 -3.86 -5.02 -19.27
C HIS A 133 -2.51 -5.17 -18.57
N CYS A 134 -2.45 -5.51 -17.28
CA CYS A 134 -1.20 -5.58 -16.54
C CYS A 134 -0.47 -6.92 -16.80
N PRO A 135 0.74 -6.92 -17.40
CA PRO A 135 1.49 -8.16 -17.64
C PRO A 135 1.84 -8.92 -16.36
N HIS A 136 2.15 -8.19 -15.27
CA HIS A 136 2.47 -8.81 -13.98
C HIS A 136 1.30 -9.58 -13.40
N LEU A 137 0.08 -9.03 -13.51
CA LEU A 137 -1.12 -9.70 -12.99
C LEU A 137 -1.50 -10.90 -13.87
N LYS A 138 -1.36 -10.81 -15.20
CA LYS A 138 -1.60 -11.93 -16.12
C LYS A 138 -0.68 -13.13 -15.90
N ALA A 139 0.50 -12.88 -15.35
CA ALA A 139 1.48 -13.92 -15.04
C ALA A 139 1.19 -14.61 -13.69
N MET A 140 0.23 -14.12 -12.90
CA MET A 140 -0.12 -14.74 -11.63
C MET A 140 -0.96 -16.01 -11.86
N PRO A 141 -0.83 -17.03 -11.01
CA PRO A 141 -1.65 -18.24 -11.12
C PRO A 141 -3.11 -18.01 -10.71
N ASP A 142 -3.37 -17.01 -9.87
CA ASP A 142 -4.68 -16.66 -9.35
C ASP A 142 -5.15 -15.33 -9.97
N HIS A 143 -6.26 -15.39 -10.71
CA HIS A 143 -6.90 -14.25 -11.35
C HIS A 143 -8.28 -13.94 -10.75
N GLU A 144 -8.68 -14.62 -9.68
CA GLU A 144 -9.97 -14.40 -9.06
C GLU A 144 -9.99 -13.05 -8.35
N LEU A 145 -10.96 -12.20 -8.73
CA LEU A 145 -11.26 -10.98 -7.99
C LEU A 145 -12.03 -11.29 -6.72
N LYS A 146 -11.45 -10.91 -5.59
CA LYS A 146 -11.99 -11.20 -4.26
C LYS A 146 -12.52 -9.91 -3.64
N ALA A 147 -13.75 -9.95 -3.14
CA ALA A 147 -14.31 -8.83 -2.39
C ALA A 147 -13.53 -8.63 -1.08
N PHE A 148 -13.22 -7.37 -0.75
CA PHE A 148 -12.55 -7.04 0.50
C PHE A 148 -13.59 -6.94 1.64
N PRO A 149 -13.30 -7.49 2.85
CA PRO A 149 -14.22 -7.41 3.98
C PRO A 149 -14.52 -5.98 4.47
N ASP A 150 -15.69 -5.81 5.10
CA ASP A 150 -16.12 -4.53 5.68
C ASP A 150 -15.44 -4.19 7.01
N GLY A 151 -14.88 -5.18 7.70
CA GLY A 151 -14.01 -4.99 8.86
C GLY A 151 -12.55 -5.19 8.48
N TRP A 152 -11.64 -4.36 9.01
CA TRP A 152 -10.21 -4.52 8.75
C TRP A 152 -9.34 -3.88 9.84
N VAL A 153 -8.07 -4.30 9.86
CA VAL A 153 -6.99 -3.64 10.58
C VAL A 153 -5.91 -3.19 9.62
N ILE A 154 -5.14 -2.17 10.03
CA ILE A 154 -4.00 -1.66 9.28
C ILE A 154 -2.72 -2.05 10.02
N ALA A 155 -1.88 -2.84 9.37
CA ALA A 155 -0.53 -3.15 9.83
C ALA A 155 0.48 -2.16 9.23
N THR A 156 1.48 -1.78 10.03
CA THR A 156 2.58 -0.94 9.52
C THR A 156 3.73 -1.81 9.01
N LEU A 157 4.26 -1.45 7.83
CA LEU A 157 5.46 -2.05 7.26
C LEU A 157 6.60 -1.04 7.37
N ALA A 158 7.50 -1.28 8.33
CA ALA A 158 8.56 -0.36 8.68
C ALA A 158 9.93 -0.82 8.16
N VAL A 159 10.81 0.15 7.96
CA VAL A 159 12.21 -0.06 7.63
C VAL A 159 13.08 0.66 8.65
N GLU A 160 14.30 0.19 8.81
CA GLU A 160 15.32 0.93 9.55
C GLU A 160 15.99 1.93 8.60
N ALA A 161 15.85 3.22 8.88
CA ALA A 161 16.53 4.29 8.17
C ALA A 161 17.82 4.66 8.90
N ARG A 162 18.93 4.64 8.16
CA ARG A 162 20.25 4.98 8.68
C ARG A 162 20.70 6.32 8.11
N PRO A 163 21.28 7.22 8.94
CA PRO A 163 21.90 8.43 8.44
C PRO A 163 22.97 8.11 7.40
N ALA A 164 23.05 8.90 6.33
CA ALA A 164 24.12 8.73 5.36
C ALA A 164 25.46 9.16 5.98
N ALA A 165 26.51 8.38 5.73
CA ALA A 165 27.81 8.53 6.38
C ALA A 165 28.48 9.91 6.16
N ASN A 166 28.03 10.65 5.14
CA ASN A 166 28.52 11.99 4.84
C ASN A 166 27.85 13.10 5.68
N PHE A 167 26.81 12.81 6.46
CA PHE A 167 26.23 13.77 7.40
C PHE A 167 26.96 13.72 8.74
N THR A 168 28.10 14.39 8.86
CA THR A 168 28.96 14.33 10.06
C THR A 168 28.45 15.17 11.23
N ASN A 169 27.49 16.06 11.00
CA ASN A 169 26.96 17.01 11.99
C ASN A 169 25.58 16.63 12.55
N VAL A 170 25.08 15.42 12.28
CA VAL A 170 23.80 14.93 12.79
C VAL A 170 23.98 13.64 13.58
N PRO A 171 23.11 13.34 14.56
CA PRO A 171 23.15 12.07 15.29
C PRO A 171 23.12 10.87 14.34
N GLN A 172 24.15 10.01 14.42
CA GLN A 172 24.28 8.80 13.60
C GLN A 172 23.44 7.63 14.15
N LYS A 173 22.21 7.91 14.57
CA LYS A 173 21.32 6.90 15.17
C LYS A 173 20.31 6.40 14.13
N PRO A 174 20.19 5.08 13.91
CA PRO A 174 19.11 4.53 13.11
C PRO A 174 17.74 4.85 13.69
N VAL A 175 16.76 5.06 12.82
CA VAL A 175 15.36 5.28 13.21
C VAL A 175 14.44 4.33 12.47
N VAL A 176 13.40 3.85 13.13
CA VAL A 176 12.35 3.07 12.49
C VAL A 176 11.41 4.03 11.77
N ALA A 177 11.18 3.79 10.47
CA ALA A 177 10.32 4.61 9.63
C ALA A 177 9.30 3.75 8.89
N ILE A 178 8.04 4.16 8.89
CA ILE A 178 6.98 3.47 8.15
C ILE A 178 7.20 3.70 6.65
N ALA A 179 7.38 2.62 5.89
CA ALA A 179 7.50 2.68 4.44
C ALA A 179 6.11 2.52 3.78
N PHE A 180 5.39 1.49 4.18
CA PHE A 180 4.07 1.15 3.64
C PHE A 180 3.09 0.74 4.73
N LEU A 181 1.82 0.65 4.37
CA LEU A 181 0.77 0.06 5.19
C LEU A 181 0.21 -1.19 4.52
N GLN A 182 -0.26 -2.14 5.31
CA GLN A 182 -0.90 -3.36 4.84
C GLN A 182 -2.31 -3.49 5.44
N LEU A 183 -3.25 -3.96 4.64
CA LEU A 183 -4.63 -4.23 5.06
C LEU A 183 -4.84 -5.71 5.34
N ILE A 184 -5.45 -6.00 6.48
CA ILE A 184 -5.91 -7.33 6.85
C ILE A 184 -7.41 -7.22 7.13
N GLY A 185 -8.22 -7.80 6.25
CA GLY A 185 -9.66 -7.90 6.40
C GLY A 185 -10.05 -8.91 7.47
N LEU A 186 -11.04 -8.54 8.27
CA LEU A 186 -11.61 -9.30 9.38
C LEU A 186 -13.09 -9.59 9.05
N PRO A 187 -13.38 -10.61 8.22
CA PRO A 187 -14.77 -10.99 7.95
C PRO A 187 -15.46 -11.39 9.25
N ASP A 188 -16.73 -10.98 9.41
CA ASP A 188 -17.59 -11.40 10.53
C ASP A 188 -17.05 -11.08 11.95
N TYR A 189 -16.02 -10.23 12.06
CA TYR A 189 -15.50 -9.76 13.34
C TYR A 189 -16.35 -8.58 13.83
N GLY A 190 -17.25 -8.86 14.78
CA GLY A 190 -18.20 -7.90 15.34
C GLY A 190 -17.62 -6.87 16.32
N GLY A 191 -16.33 -6.99 16.68
CA GLY A 191 -15.71 -6.21 17.76
C GLY A 191 -16.03 -6.77 19.14
#